data_AF-A0A523XUI5-F1
#
_entry.id   AF-A0A523XUI5-F1
#
_cell.length_a   1.000
_cell.length_b   1.000
_cell.length_c   1.000
_cell.angle_alpha   90.00
_cell.angle_beta   90.00
_cell.angle_gamma   90.00
#
_symmetry.space_group_name_H-M   'P 1'
#
loop_
_entity.id
_entity.type
_entity.pdbx_description
1 polymer ?
#
loop_
_entity_poly.entity_id
_entity_poly.type
_entity_poly.pdbx_seq_one_letter_code
_entity_poly.pdbx_strand_id
1 'polypeptide(L)'
;MRRKFPLVEIAIVVAAAALIYVLERPRYEANRVEIRQADAVYNLYVYKAAIENYTVYHNGVYPTSPDSIELYLEGGSTENQTPGQYPQNPYTGEALAKKNIKWVMYSNITDSRDDHPKGANGRQQGTPGWISVGWFIPPGETLATDYGLITFGTEGTPIYKKDPSGQEHIIVIHN
;
A
#
# COMPACT_ATOMS: atom_id res chain seq x y z
N MET A 1 20.41 -53.52 -25.46
CA MET A 1 19.92 -52.43 -26.33
C MET A 1 20.14 -51.09 -25.62
N ARG A 2 21.15 -50.32 -26.00
CA ARG A 2 21.31 -48.93 -25.50
C ARG A 2 20.38 -48.05 -26.34
N ARG A 3 19.26 -47.59 -25.75
CA ARG A 3 18.41 -46.54 -26.35
C ARG A 3 19.32 -45.33 -26.61
N LYS A 4 19.61 -45.06 -27.88
CA LYS A 4 20.22 -43.80 -28.30
C LYS A 4 19.13 -42.76 -28.11
N PHE A 5 19.07 -42.13 -26.93
CA PHE A 5 18.25 -40.95 -26.71
C PHE A 5 18.67 -39.91 -27.76
N PRO A 6 17.81 -39.64 -28.77
CA PRO A 6 18.24 -38.88 -29.92
C PRO A 6 18.33 -37.42 -29.47
N LEU A 7 19.48 -36.78 -29.68
CA LEU A 7 19.72 -35.37 -29.38
C LEU A 7 18.58 -34.44 -29.84
N VAL A 8 17.87 -34.84 -30.91
CA VAL A 8 16.68 -34.17 -31.45
C VAL A 8 15.52 -34.12 -30.46
N GLU A 9 15.23 -35.20 -29.73
CA GLU A 9 14.12 -35.25 -28.78
C GLU A 9 14.39 -34.34 -27.57
N ILE A 10 15.65 -34.30 -27.11
CA ILE A 10 16.10 -33.33 -26.11
C ILE A 10 15.99 -31.89 -26.65
N ALA A 11 16.42 -31.65 -27.90
CA ALA A 11 16.33 -30.33 -28.53
C ALA A 11 14.87 -29.85 -28.66
N ILE A 12 13.93 -30.75 -28.99
CA ILE A 12 12.49 -30.45 -29.04
C ILE A 12 11.97 -30.08 -27.65
N VAL A 13 12.33 -30.84 -26.61
CA VAL A 13 11.91 -30.53 -25.23
C VAL A 13 12.46 -29.17 -24.77
N VAL A 14 13.73 -28.88 -25.06
CA VAL A 14 14.35 -27.59 -24.74
C VAL A 14 13.69 -26.45 -25.52
N ALA A 15 13.41 -26.65 -26.80
CA ALA A 15 12.73 -25.65 -27.64
C ALA A 15 11.29 -25.39 -27.14
N ALA A 16 10.56 -26.43 -26.78
CA ALA A 16 9.22 -26.30 -26.21
C ALA A 16 9.24 -25.57 -24.86
N ALA A 17 10.19 -25.90 -23.97
CA ALA A 17 10.35 -25.22 -22.69
C ALA A 17 10.71 -23.74 -22.86
N ALA A 18 11.59 -23.41 -23.80
CA ALA A 18 11.95 -22.02 -24.12
C ALA A 18 10.73 -21.24 -24.63
N LEU A 19 9.90 -21.86 -25.47
CA LEU A 19 8.69 -21.25 -26.03
C LEU A 19 7.65 -20.96 -24.93
N ILE A 20 7.43 -21.92 -24.02
CA ILE A 20 6.57 -21.72 -22.84
C ILE A 20 7.10 -20.57 -21.97
N TYR A 21 8.42 -20.55 -21.70
CA TYR A 21 9.03 -19.50 -20.90
C TYR A 21 8.82 -18.10 -21.51
N VAL A 22 9.00 -17.95 -22.82
CA VAL A 22 8.79 -16.67 -23.51
C VAL A 22 7.35 -16.19 -23.42
N LEU A 23 6.38 -17.11 -23.47
CA LEU A 23 4.94 -16.78 -23.39
C LEU A 23 4.50 -16.41 -21.97
N GLU A 24 4.99 -17.12 -20.95
CA GLU A 24 4.56 -16.91 -19.56
C GLU A 24 5.28 -15.75 -18.86
N ARG A 25 6.52 -15.43 -19.26
CA ARG A 25 7.31 -14.36 -18.63
C ARG A 25 6.58 -13.01 -18.51
N PRO A 26 5.96 -12.43 -19.56
CA PRO A 26 5.29 -11.13 -19.43
C PRO A 26 4.08 -11.17 -18.48
N ARG A 27 3.34 -12.28 -18.46
CA ARG A 27 2.19 -12.47 -17.56
C ARG A 27 2.64 -12.59 -16.11
N TYR A 28 3.72 -13.33 -15.88
CA TYR A 28 4.31 -13.47 -14.54
C TYR A 28 4.75 -12.12 -13.97
N GLU A 29 5.44 -11.29 -14.75
CA GLU A 29 5.87 -9.96 -14.29
C GLU A 29 4.68 -9.03 -14.04
N ALA A 30 3.66 -9.04 -14.90
CA ALA A 30 2.44 -8.25 -14.69
C ALA A 30 1.71 -8.64 -13.38
N ASN A 31 1.53 -9.94 -13.15
CA ASN A 31 0.88 -10.44 -11.93
C ASN A 31 1.68 -10.07 -10.68
N ARG A 32 3.01 -10.08 -10.73
CA ARG A 32 3.84 -9.66 -9.60
C ARG A 32 3.67 -8.18 -9.25
N VAL A 33 3.53 -7.32 -10.25
CA VAL A 33 3.27 -5.89 -10.01
C VAL A 33 1.92 -5.70 -9.34
N GLU A 34 0.89 -6.39 -9.83
CA GLU A 34 -0.47 -6.32 -9.27
C GLU A 34 -0.51 -6.85 -7.83
N ILE A 35 0.12 -7.99 -7.55
CA ILE A 35 0.22 -8.54 -6.18
C ILE A 35 0.89 -7.54 -5.24
N ARG A 36 2.01 -6.94 -5.64
CA ARG A 36 2.69 -5.94 -4.80
C ARG A 36 1.84 -4.71 -4.55
N GLN A 37 1.07 -4.27 -5.54
CA GLN A 37 0.14 -3.15 -5.39
C GLN A 37 -1.00 -3.52 -4.43
N ALA A 38 -1.56 -4.73 -4.55
CA ALA A 38 -2.58 -5.24 -3.65
C ALA A 38 -2.06 -5.35 -2.21
N ASP A 39 -0.85 -5.85 -2.01
CA ASP A 39 -0.20 -5.92 -0.69
C ASP A 39 0.06 -4.52 -0.12
N ALA A 40 0.46 -3.55 -0.97
CA ALA A 40 0.66 -2.17 -0.55
C ALA A 40 -0.65 -1.52 -0.09
N VAL A 41 -1.76 -1.84 -0.77
CA VAL A 41 -3.11 -1.40 -0.39
C VAL A 41 -3.57 -2.12 0.88
N TYR A 42 -3.27 -3.42 1.04
CA TYR A 42 -3.56 -4.17 2.25
C TYR A 42 -2.92 -3.52 3.48
N ASN A 43 -1.67 -3.04 3.36
CA ASN A 43 -1.01 -2.31 4.43
C ASN A 43 -1.77 -1.05 4.87
N LEU A 44 -2.53 -0.40 3.98
CA LEU A 44 -3.38 0.73 4.36
C LEU A 44 -4.51 0.30 5.29
N TYR A 45 -5.08 -0.90 5.10
CA TYR A 45 -6.10 -1.43 6.00
C TYR A 45 -5.54 -1.78 7.38
N VAL A 46 -4.30 -2.30 7.44
CA VAL A 46 -3.59 -2.52 8.70
C VAL A 46 -3.44 -1.20 9.47
N TYR A 47 -3.02 -0.14 8.76
CA TYR A 47 -2.91 1.20 9.35
C TYR A 47 -4.25 1.80 9.76
N LYS A 48 -5.29 1.62 8.93
CA LYS A 48 -6.66 2.03 9.26
C LYS A 48 -7.11 1.39 10.58
N ALA A 49 -6.93 0.08 10.72
CA ALA A 49 -7.31 -0.63 11.94
C ALA A 49 -6.56 -0.09 13.17
N ALA A 50 -5.26 0.22 13.04
CA ALA A 50 -4.48 0.81 14.14
C ALA A 50 -4.96 2.23 14.51
N ILE A 51 -5.28 3.07 13.52
CA ILE A 51 -5.84 4.41 13.73
C ILE A 51 -7.21 4.31 14.42
N GLU A 52 -8.11 3.45 13.92
CA GLU A 52 -9.44 3.28 14.50
C GLU A 52 -9.37 2.74 15.93
N ASN A 53 -8.49 1.77 16.20
CA ASN A 53 -8.24 1.29 17.55
C ASN A 53 -7.76 2.42 18.46
N TYR A 54 -6.75 3.20 18.04
CA TYR A 54 -6.28 4.36 18.79
C TYR A 54 -7.45 5.30 19.14
N THR A 55 -8.27 5.62 18.15
CA THR A 55 -9.41 6.53 18.29
C THR A 55 -10.45 6.02 19.28
N VAL A 56 -10.72 4.71 19.32
CA VAL A 56 -11.61 4.09 20.32
C VAL A 56 -11.06 4.28 21.74
N TYR A 57 -9.76 4.07 21.95
CA TYR A 57 -9.13 4.24 23.27
C TYR A 57 -8.95 5.71 23.69
N HIS A 58 -9.05 6.65 22.74
CA HIS A 58 -8.88 8.09 22.98
C HIS A 58 -10.17 8.89 22.77
N ASN A 59 -11.33 8.30 23.08
CA ASN A 59 -12.64 8.97 23.07
C ASN A 59 -12.98 9.67 21.74
N GLY A 60 -12.66 9.04 20.61
CA GLY A 60 -12.95 9.60 19.28
C GLY A 60 -11.89 10.56 18.74
N VAL A 61 -10.78 10.77 19.46
CA VAL A 61 -9.68 11.64 18.99
C VAL A 61 -8.76 10.87 18.05
N TYR A 62 -8.49 11.43 16.87
CA TYR A 62 -7.52 10.87 15.94
C TYR A 62 -6.06 11.10 16.39
N PRO A 63 -5.14 10.20 16.01
CA PRO A 63 -3.73 10.33 16.35
C PRO A 63 -3.11 11.56 15.69
N THR A 64 -2.29 12.29 16.45
CA THR A 64 -1.61 13.52 16.00
C THR A 64 -0.16 13.29 15.55
N SER A 65 0.37 12.08 15.78
CA SER A 65 1.73 11.71 15.39
C SER A 65 1.84 10.22 15.04
N PRO A 66 2.83 9.82 14.22
CA PRO A 66 3.03 8.40 13.91
C PRO A 66 3.54 7.59 15.10
N ASP A 67 4.06 8.20 16.16
CA ASP A 67 4.46 7.48 17.37
C ASP A 67 3.23 6.93 18.12
N SER A 68 2.11 7.65 18.05
CA SER A 68 0.92 7.31 18.83
C SER A 68 0.23 6.03 18.35
N ILE A 69 0.44 5.62 17.11
CA ILE A 69 -0.21 4.45 16.50
C ILE A 69 0.57 3.15 16.65
N GLU A 70 1.86 3.20 17.02
CA GLU A 70 2.72 2.01 16.99
C GLU A 70 2.28 0.94 17.99
N LEU A 71 1.72 1.35 19.13
CA LEU A 71 1.18 0.45 20.16
C LEU A 71 -0.09 -0.29 19.71
N TYR A 72 -0.75 0.20 18.66
CA TYR A 72 -2.01 -0.32 18.12
C TYR A 72 -1.83 -1.13 16.84
N LEU A 73 -0.59 -1.27 16.37
CA LEU A 73 -0.22 -2.21 15.31
C LEU A 73 -0.24 -3.65 15.84
N GLU A 74 -0.25 -4.61 14.92
CA GLU A 74 -0.31 -6.03 15.25
C GLU A 74 0.82 -6.44 16.21
N GLY A 75 0.45 -7.14 17.30
CA GLY A 75 1.41 -7.54 18.35
C GLY A 75 1.81 -6.42 19.32
N GLY A 76 1.29 -5.20 19.15
CA GLY A 76 1.49 -4.09 20.07
C GLY A 76 0.64 -4.21 21.34
N SER A 77 1.05 -3.50 22.41
CA SER A 77 0.31 -3.46 23.67
C SER A 77 0.44 -2.10 24.34
N THR A 78 -0.72 -1.52 24.69
CA THR A 78 -0.82 -0.28 25.47
C THR A 78 -0.48 -0.49 26.94
N GLU A 79 -0.80 -1.67 27.51
CA GLU A 79 -0.53 -2.03 28.90
C GLU A 79 0.97 -2.10 29.19
N ASN A 80 1.72 -2.74 28.29
CA ASN A 80 3.16 -2.95 28.44
C ASN A 80 4.01 -1.96 27.62
N GLN A 81 3.37 -0.94 27.02
CA GLN A 81 4.01 0.05 26.12
C GLN A 81 4.92 -0.62 25.07
N THR A 82 4.47 -1.74 24.51
CA THR A 82 5.22 -2.52 23.54
C THR A 82 4.79 -2.11 22.14
N PRO A 83 5.70 -1.59 21.29
CA PRO A 83 5.39 -1.29 19.90
C PRO A 83 5.01 -2.56 19.13
N GLY A 84 3.97 -2.47 18.31
CA GLY A 84 3.57 -3.52 17.39
C GLY A 84 4.48 -3.59 16.16
N GLN A 85 4.23 -4.62 15.35
CA GLN A 85 4.97 -4.86 14.12
C GLN A 85 4.39 -4.05 12.98
N TYR A 86 5.27 -3.27 12.34
CA TYR A 86 4.96 -2.60 11.09
C TYR A 86 4.83 -3.62 9.95
N PRO A 87 3.88 -3.43 9.02
CA PRO A 87 3.77 -4.30 7.86
C PRO A 87 4.98 -4.20 6.94
N GLN A 88 5.19 -5.20 6.10
CA GLN A 88 6.30 -5.22 5.14
C GLN A 88 6.02 -4.35 3.92
N ASN A 89 7.04 -3.68 3.41
CA ASN A 89 6.99 -3.02 2.12
C ASN A 89 7.05 -4.08 1.01
N PRO A 90 6.02 -4.23 0.17
CA PRO A 90 5.97 -5.28 -0.84
C PRO A 90 6.97 -5.09 -1.99
N TYR A 91 7.53 -3.88 -2.16
CA TYR A 91 8.51 -3.59 -3.20
C TYR A 91 9.94 -3.89 -2.78
N THR A 92 10.27 -3.76 -1.49
CA THR A 92 11.63 -4.01 -0.97
C THR A 92 11.74 -5.29 -0.14
N GLY A 93 10.64 -5.78 0.41
CA GLY A 93 10.60 -6.88 1.38
C GLY A 93 11.04 -6.49 2.80
N GLU A 94 11.40 -5.22 3.01
CA GLU A 94 11.78 -4.71 4.33
C GLU A 94 10.54 -4.34 5.16
N ALA A 95 10.61 -4.51 6.48
CA ALA A 95 9.58 -3.97 7.36
C ALA A 95 9.50 -2.44 7.20
N LEU A 96 8.28 -1.92 7.10
CA LEU A 96 8.05 -0.48 7.21
C LEU A 96 8.45 -0.02 8.62
N ALA A 97 8.63 1.27 8.76
CA ALA A 97 8.85 1.92 10.05
C ALA A 97 8.24 3.31 10.01
N LYS A 98 8.21 4.00 11.15
CA LYS A 98 7.77 5.38 11.29
C LYS A 98 8.27 6.31 10.17
N LYS A 99 9.55 6.21 9.80
CA LYS A 99 10.16 7.04 8.74
C LYS A 99 9.52 6.86 7.36
N ASN A 100 8.86 5.73 7.13
CA ASN A 100 8.20 5.39 5.89
C ASN A 100 6.75 5.89 5.83
N ILE A 101 6.31 6.63 6.86
CA ILE A 101 4.96 7.19 6.96
C ILE A 101 5.05 8.70 6.76
N LYS A 102 4.45 9.14 5.67
CA LYS A 102 4.35 10.56 5.31
C LYS A 102 3.10 11.14 5.95
N TRP A 103 3.24 12.23 6.68
CA TRP A 103 2.12 12.94 7.30
C TRP A 103 1.79 14.17 6.47
N VAL A 104 0.51 14.35 6.15
CA VAL A 104 0.02 15.45 5.31
C VAL A 104 -1.15 16.11 6.01
N MET A 105 -1.28 17.44 5.86
CA MET A 105 -2.46 18.18 6.29
C MET A 105 -3.29 18.52 5.07
N TYR A 106 -4.57 18.16 5.10
CA TYR A 106 -5.55 18.52 4.09
C TYR A 106 -6.05 19.94 4.31
N SER A 107 -6.35 20.62 3.20
CA SER A 107 -6.89 21.98 3.25
C SER A 107 -8.41 21.98 3.33
N ASN A 108 -9.07 20.95 2.77
CA ASN A 108 -10.51 20.79 2.80
C ASN A 108 -10.90 19.41 3.35
N ILE A 109 -12.07 19.33 3.99
CA ILE A 109 -12.61 18.08 4.52
C ILE A 109 -12.81 17.01 3.44
N THR A 110 -13.08 17.42 2.20
CA THR A 110 -13.29 16.50 1.08
C THR A 110 -12.00 15.88 0.55
N ASP A 111 -10.83 16.49 0.84
CA ASP A 111 -9.54 16.03 0.32
C ASP A 111 -9.18 14.63 0.84
N SER A 112 -9.70 14.22 2.01
CA SER A 112 -9.48 12.88 2.57
C SER A 112 -10.10 11.76 1.75
N ARG A 113 -11.14 12.06 0.96
CA ARG A 113 -11.88 11.12 0.12
C ARG A 113 -11.62 11.32 -1.38
N ASP A 114 -10.81 12.32 -1.73
CA ASP A 114 -10.54 12.68 -3.12
C ASP A 114 -9.73 11.59 -3.82
N ASP A 115 -10.39 10.83 -4.69
CA ASP A 115 -9.80 9.78 -5.50
C ASP A 115 -9.43 10.25 -6.92
N HIS A 116 -9.57 11.54 -7.23
CA HIS A 116 -9.29 12.04 -8.56
C HIS A 116 -7.77 12.11 -8.81
N PRO A 117 -7.24 11.68 -9.98
CA PRO A 117 -5.80 11.67 -10.28
C PRO A 117 -5.10 13.04 -10.18
N LYS A 118 -5.86 14.13 -10.37
CA LYS A 118 -5.37 15.51 -10.24
C LYS A 118 -5.71 16.17 -8.90
N GLY A 119 -6.32 15.40 -8.01
CA GLY A 119 -6.83 15.80 -6.72
C GLY A 119 -5.74 16.05 -5.67
N ALA A 120 -6.14 16.27 -4.42
CA ALA A 120 -5.26 16.41 -3.27
C ALA A 120 -4.39 15.15 -3.09
N ASN A 121 -5.00 13.95 -3.15
CA ASN A 121 -4.28 12.68 -3.03
C ASN A 121 -3.46 12.35 -4.29
N GLY A 122 -3.98 12.65 -5.48
CA GLY A 122 -3.33 12.30 -6.76
C GLY A 122 -2.03 13.05 -7.04
N ARG A 123 -1.92 14.27 -6.49
CA ARG A 123 -0.72 15.08 -6.61
C ARG A 123 0.38 14.71 -5.62
N GLN A 124 0.09 13.84 -4.65
CA GLN A 124 1.11 13.41 -3.69
C GLN A 124 2.17 12.55 -4.38
N GLN A 125 3.41 12.69 -3.92
CA GLN A 125 4.54 11.87 -4.34
C GLN A 125 5.21 11.28 -3.09
N GLY A 126 5.74 10.07 -3.23
CA GLY A 126 6.40 9.36 -2.14
C GLY A 126 7.34 8.27 -2.65
N THR A 127 7.91 7.51 -1.72
CA THR A 127 8.76 6.36 -2.05
C THR A 127 7.87 5.10 -2.22
N PRO A 128 8.20 4.18 -3.14
CA PRO A 128 7.39 2.98 -3.36
C PRO A 128 7.10 2.20 -2.08
N GLY A 129 5.81 1.86 -1.89
CA GLY A 129 5.28 1.14 -0.73
C GLY A 129 5.19 1.93 0.57
N TRP A 130 5.58 3.21 0.58
CA TRP A 130 5.36 4.08 1.72
C TRP A 130 3.89 4.44 1.83
N ILE A 131 3.47 4.81 3.04
CA ILE A 131 2.10 5.19 3.34
C ILE A 131 2.07 6.69 3.56
N SER A 132 1.07 7.36 3.00
CA SER A 132 0.74 8.74 3.35
C SER A 132 -0.56 8.75 4.16
N VAL A 133 -0.52 9.43 5.29
CA VAL A 133 -1.67 9.70 6.15
C VAL A 133 -1.95 11.19 6.09
N GLY A 134 -3.06 11.56 5.46
CA GLY A 134 -3.56 12.91 5.40
C GLY A 134 -4.62 13.15 6.47
N TRP A 135 -4.56 14.29 7.15
CA TRP A 135 -5.50 14.68 8.20
C TRP A 135 -6.19 15.98 7.84
N PHE A 136 -7.47 16.11 8.16
CA PHE A 136 -8.16 17.39 8.11
C PHE A 136 -8.45 17.89 9.52
N ILE A 137 -7.96 19.08 9.84
CA ILE A 137 -8.27 19.82 11.07
C ILE A 137 -9.13 21.02 10.66
N PRO A 138 -10.38 21.15 11.16
CA PRO A 138 -11.23 22.30 10.86
C PRO A 138 -10.56 23.63 11.28
N PRO A 139 -10.83 24.74 10.56
CA PRO A 139 -10.30 26.04 10.95
C PRO A 139 -10.71 26.44 12.36
N GLY A 140 -9.74 26.77 13.21
CA GLY A 140 -9.95 27.14 14.62
C GLY A 140 -9.94 25.98 15.60
N GLU A 141 -9.85 24.74 15.11
CA GLU A 141 -9.72 23.53 15.92
C GLU A 141 -8.26 23.07 16.01
N THR A 142 -7.99 22.18 16.98
CA THR A 142 -6.66 21.54 17.17
C THR A 142 -6.69 20.04 16.89
N LEU A 143 -7.87 19.45 16.79
CA LEU A 143 -8.07 18.02 16.59
C LEU A 143 -8.51 17.74 15.16
N ALA A 144 -7.97 16.67 14.58
CA ALA A 144 -8.44 16.21 13.28
C ALA A 144 -9.86 15.66 13.40
N THR A 145 -10.65 15.81 12.34
CA THR A 145 -12.01 15.26 12.24
C THR A 145 -12.15 14.27 11.08
N ASP A 146 -11.18 14.23 10.17
CA ASP A 146 -11.20 13.38 8.99
C ASP A 146 -9.78 12.96 8.60
N TYR A 147 -9.64 11.81 7.94
CA TYR A 147 -8.36 11.32 7.45
C TYR A 147 -8.48 10.47 6.20
N GLY A 148 -7.40 10.48 5.41
CA GLY A 148 -7.25 9.71 4.18
C GLY A 148 -5.89 9.03 4.14
N LEU A 149 -5.87 7.80 3.64
CA LEU A 149 -4.70 6.95 3.53
C LEU A 149 -4.49 6.61 2.06
N ILE A 150 -3.25 6.80 1.59
CA ILE A 150 -2.81 6.34 0.28
C ILE A 150 -1.45 5.64 0.39
N THR A 151 -1.14 4.82 -0.60
CA THR A 151 0.19 4.21 -0.76
C THR A 151 0.75 4.53 -2.13
N PHE A 152 2.05 4.39 -2.29
CA PHE A 152 2.76 4.73 -3.53
C PHE A 152 3.20 3.47 -4.29
N GLY A 153 2.95 3.46 -5.60
CA GLY A 153 3.41 2.43 -6.52
C GLY A 153 4.91 2.53 -6.83
N THR A 154 5.38 1.78 -7.82
CA THR A 154 6.82 1.68 -8.19
C THR A 154 7.43 3.00 -8.62
N GLU A 155 6.64 3.91 -9.20
CA GLU A 155 7.09 5.22 -9.66
C GLU A 155 6.99 6.30 -8.58
N GLY A 156 6.61 5.94 -7.35
CA GLY A 156 6.41 6.90 -6.26
C GLY A 156 5.11 7.72 -6.37
N THR A 157 4.27 7.41 -7.35
CA THR A 157 2.92 7.97 -7.53
C THR A 157 1.88 7.13 -6.78
N PRO A 158 0.71 7.69 -6.42
CA PRO A 158 -0.37 6.93 -5.79
C PRO A 158 -0.82 5.74 -6.67
N ILE A 159 -1.31 4.66 -6.07
CA ILE A 159 -1.84 3.53 -6.83
C ILE A 159 -3.22 3.87 -7.38
N TYR A 160 -3.42 3.61 -8.68
CA TYR A 160 -4.67 3.85 -9.40
C TYR A 160 -5.40 2.55 -9.72
N LYS A 161 -6.74 2.63 -9.77
CA LYS A 161 -7.64 1.62 -10.34
C LYS A 161 -8.43 2.25 -11.48
N LYS A 162 -8.81 1.45 -12.47
CA LYS A 162 -9.76 1.87 -13.50
C LYS A 162 -11.15 1.39 -13.14
N ASP A 163 -12.14 2.26 -13.29
CA ASP A 163 -13.54 1.89 -13.16
C ASP A 163 -14.06 1.21 -14.46
N PRO A 164 -15.31 0.70 -14.48
CA PRO A 164 -15.89 0.09 -15.67
C PRO A 164 -16.00 1.02 -16.89
N SER A 165 -15.96 2.34 -16.70
CA SER A 165 -15.97 3.34 -17.77
C SER A 165 -14.58 3.64 -18.33
N GLY A 166 -13.53 3.11 -17.70
CA GLY A 166 -12.14 3.33 -18.05
C GLY A 166 -11.51 4.56 -17.41
N GLN A 167 -12.23 5.26 -16.52
CA GLN A 167 -11.69 6.40 -15.78
C GLN A 167 -10.78 5.90 -14.65
N GLU A 168 -9.64 6.57 -14.47
CA GLU A 168 -8.68 6.28 -13.41
C GLU A 168 -9.05 6.98 -12.12
N HIS A 169 -9.00 6.23 -11.02
CA HIS A 169 -9.27 6.66 -9.66
C HIS A 169 -8.15 6.17 -8.75
N ILE A 170 -7.76 6.97 -7.77
CA ILE A 170 -6.78 6.59 -6.76
C ILE A 170 -7.44 5.66 -5.75
N ILE A 171 -6.68 4.71 -5.24
CA ILE A 171 -7.13 3.93 -4.10
C ILE A 171 -6.88 4.74 -2.83
N VAL A 172 -7.97 5.24 -2.24
CA VAL A 172 -7.96 6.00 -0.99
C VAL A 172 -8.74 5.23 0.06
N ILE A 173 -8.14 5.01 1.23
CA ILE A 173 -8.81 4.45 2.40
C ILE A 173 -9.04 5.59 3.40
N HIS A 174 -10.28 5.83 3.77
CA HIS A 174 -10.66 6.94 4.66
C HIS A 174 -11.59 6.46 5.78
N ASN A 175 -11.93 7.37 6.70
CA ASN A 175 -12.91 7.13 7.76
C ASN A 175 -14.36 7.09 7.25
#